data_AF-A0A7D5GI68-F1
#
_entry.id   AF-A0A7D5GI68-F1
#
_cell.length_a   1.000
_cell.length_b   1.000
_cell.length_c   1.000
_cell.angle_alpha   90.00
_cell.angle_beta   90.00
_cell.angle_gamma   90.00
#
_symmetry.space_group_name_H-M   'P 1'
#
loop_
_entity.id
_entity.type
_entity.pdbx_description
1 polymer ?
#
loop_
_entity_poly.entity_id
_entity_poly.type
_entity_poly.pdbx_seq_one_letter_code
_entity_poly.pdbx_strand_id
1 'polypeptide(L)'
;MRVPANEFQEYLAPDESVVEAGTGALLENAYRTDGFVGITDRRVLFVSDEDGFVGISQDGIHSIRSRPGTAATSHGTGYRLVSVAGAVLAVLSFVGVLALGASGLASVLALVTVGGLVSAEYLRRNGVETDWAVLADLEADLSARLGDVEFLRAHLDDSWDVDRQQLLILGSGLVALTAFAGLVAVTASLLAIPLTLVTLGGIAVMDYAHRNGRDAGRLERNRRAERNVSIHLASGQVVELRVDSRERIDRALSRAAAGRAHEAPTTKLTRP
;
A
#
# COMPACT_ATOMS: atom_id res chain seq x y z
N MET A 1 3.89 22.08 -6.51
CA MET A 1 4.15 21.45 -7.81
C MET A 1 3.66 22.40 -8.89
N ARG A 2 4.48 22.70 -9.90
CA ARG A 2 3.99 23.29 -11.16
C ARG A 2 3.53 22.11 -11.99
N VAL A 3 2.25 22.07 -12.35
CA VAL A 3 1.76 21.08 -13.33
C VAL A 3 2.52 21.32 -14.64
N PRO A 4 3.05 20.26 -15.29
CA PRO A 4 3.76 20.43 -16.55
C PRO A 4 2.78 20.97 -17.59
N ALA A 5 3.01 22.22 -18.03
CA ALA A 5 2.23 22.84 -19.11
C ALA A 5 2.25 22.02 -20.40
N ASN A 6 3.18 21.06 -20.52
CA ASN A 6 3.38 20.20 -21.68
C ASN A 6 2.18 19.28 -21.96
N GLU A 7 1.46 18.81 -20.94
CA GLU A 7 0.35 17.85 -21.15
C GLU A 7 -0.86 18.48 -21.85
N PHE A 8 -0.99 19.80 -21.80
CA PHE A 8 -2.07 20.51 -22.49
C PHE A 8 -1.68 20.99 -23.89
N GLN A 9 -0.38 21.00 -24.25
CA GLN A 9 0.09 21.64 -25.48
C GLN A 9 -0.53 21.05 -26.74
N GLU A 10 -0.81 19.74 -26.75
CA GLU A 10 -1.41 19.06 -27.91
C GLU A 10 -2.89 19.41 -28.11
N TYR A 11 -3.54 19.96 -27.08
CA TYR A 11 -4.99 20.25 -27.09
C TYR A 11 -5.32 21.75 -27.14
N LEU A 12 -4.32 22.63 -27.00
CA LEU A 12 -4.48 24.08 -27.05
C LEU A 12 -4.57 24.58 -28.48
N ALA A 13 -5.42 25.57 -28.71
CA ALA A 13 -5.36 26.33 -29.96
C ALA A 13 -4.08 27.20 -30.00
N PRO A 14 -3.59 27.61 -31.19
CA PRO A 14 -2.33 28.35 -31.33
C PRO A 14 -2.27 29.69 -30.57
N ASP A 15 -3.42 30.30 -30.30
CA ASP A 15 -3.61 31.56 -29.57
C ASP A 15 -4.10 31.35 -28.13
N GLU A 16 -4.33 30.11 -27.72
CA GLU A 16 -4.91 29.77 -26.43
C GLU A 16 -3.81 29.51 -25.39
N SER A 17 -4.01 30.06 -24.18
CA SER A 17 -3.03 29.93 -23.11
C SER A 17 -3.65 29.37 -21.85
N VAL A 18 -2.93 28.46 -21.19
CA VAL A 18 -3.33 27.92 -19.89
C VAL A 18 -3.08 28.99 -18.83
N VAL A 19 -4.17 29.49 -18.25
CA VAL A 19 -4.13 30.44 -17.13
C VAL A 19 -3.75 29.70 -15.85
N GLU A 20 -4.33 28.52 -15.64
CA GLU A 20 -4.06 27.71 -14.45
C GLU A 20 -4.24 26.22 -14.72
N ALA A 21 -3.40 25.38 -14.10
CA ALA A 21 -3.41 23.93 -14.27
C ALA A 21 -3.17 23.20 -12.95
N GLY A 22 -3.74 22.00 -12.84
CA GLY A 22 -3.83 21.21 -11.62
C GLY A 22 -4.22 19.78 -11.88
N THR A 23 -4.30 19.03 -10.79
CA THR A 23 -4.71 17.63 -10.80
C THR A 23 -6.15 17.49 -10.31
N GLY A 24 -6.91 16.61 -10.94
CA GLY A 24 -8.29 16.36 -10.58
C GLY A 24 -8.79 15.01 -11.07
N ALA A 25 -10.04 14.69 -10.75
CA ALA A 25 -10.70 13.50 -11.25
C ALA A 25 -12.05 13.88 -11.86
N LEU A 26 -12.33 13.37 -13.06
CA LEU A 26 -13.64 13.45 -13.69
C LEU A 26 -14.52 12.31 -13.16
N LEU A 27 -15.72 12.65 -12.72
CA LEU A 27 -16.73 11.70 -12.29
C LEU A 27 -17.80 11.58 -13.37
N GLU A 28 -17.84 10.44 -14.07
CA GLU A 28 -18.84 10.16 -15.11
C GLU A 28 -19.53 8.83 -14.80
N ASN A 29 -20.85 8.85 -14.57
CA ASN A 29 -21.67 7.65 -14.36
C ASN A 29 -21.08 6.63 -13.35
N ALA A 30 -20.56 7.13 -12.22
CA ALA A 30 -19.87 6.37 -11.17
C ALA A 30 -18.45 5.87 -11.48
N TYR A 31 -17.93 6.12 -12.68
CA TYR A 31 -16.52 5.94 -13.00
C TYR A 31 -15.74 7.19 -12.59
N ARG A 32 -14.55 6.95 -12.04
CA ARG A 32 -13.60 8.00 -11.66
C ARG A 32 -12.40 7.87 -12.59
N THR A 33 -12.14 8.92 -13.34
CA THR A 33 -10.97 9.02 -14.22
C THR A 33 -10.08 10.12 -13.66
N ASP A 34 -8.89 9.76 -13.21
CA ASP A 34 -7.89 10.73 -12.73
C ASP A 34 -7.21 11.40 -13.94
N GLY A 35 -6.81 12.66 -13.78
CA GLY A 35 -6.16 13.41 -14.84
C GLY A 35 -5.85 14.87 -14.45
N PHE A 36 -5.62 15.69 -15.47
CA PHE A 36 -5.22 17.07 -15.34
C PHE A 36 -6.35 18.01 -15.73
N VAL A 37 -6.63 18.99 -14.87
CA VAL A 37 -7.60 20.05 -15.10
C VAL A 37 -6.83 21.32 -15.46
N GLY A 38 -7.10 21.87 -16.64
CA GLY A 38 -6.57 23.14 -17.12
C GLY A 38 -7.69 24.17 -17.28
N ILE A 39 -7.45 25.40 -16.88
CA ILE A 39 -8.31 26.55 -17.18
C ILE A 39 -7.56 27.41 -18.18
N THR A 40 -8.15 27.62 -19.35
CA THR A 40 -7.65 28.53 -20.37
C THR A 40 -8.45 29.83 -20.35
N ASP A 41 -8.03 30.79 -21.15
CA ASP A 41 -8.77 32.02 -21.42
C ASP A 41 -10.12 31.78 -22.13
N ARG A 42 -10.32 30.61 -22.76
CA ARG A 42 -11.51 30.31 -23.56
C ARG A 42 -12.36 29.13 -23.06
N ARG A 43 -11.76 28.16 -22.37
CA ARG A 43 -12.41 26.90 -21.98
C ARG A 43 -11.78 26.29 -20.73
N VAL A 44 -12.51 25.35 -20.13
CA VAL A 44 -11.98 24.45 -19.11
C VAL A 44 -11.65 23.13 -19.81
N LEU A 45 -10.44 22.63 -19.62
CA LEU A 45 -9.91 21.41 -20.21
C LEU A 45 -9.74 20.36 -19.11
N PHE A 46 -10.14 19.13 -19.40
CA PHE A 46 -9.79 17.96 -18.63
C PHE A 46 -9.09 16.96 -19.56
N VAL A 47 -7.88 16.55 -19.18
CA VAL A 47 -7.08 15.55 -19.88
C VAL A 47 -6.91 14.38 -18.94
N SER A 48 -7.44 13.22 -19.32
CA SER A 48 -7.27 11.96 -18.60
C SER A 48 -5.86 11.41 -18.83
N ASP A 49 -5.34 10.66 -17.86
CA ASP A 49 -4.10 9.90 -18.01
C ASP A 49 -4.19 8.80 -19.10
N GLU A 50 -5.42 8.43 -19.49
CA GLU A 50 -5.71 7.44 -20.55
C GLU A 50 -5.99 8.09 -21.94
N ASP A 51 -5.39 9.25 -22.23
CA ASP A 51 -5.56 10.03 -23.48
C ASP A 51 -7.00 10.53 -23.76
N GLY A 52 -7.88 10.47 -22.76
CA GLY A 52 -9.24 11.02 -22.85
C GLY A 52 -9.25 12.55 -22.72
N PHE A 53 -9.92 13.25 -23.63
CA PHE A 53 -10.00 14.72 -23.63
C PHE A 53 -11.44 15.22 -23.51
N VAL A 54 -11.67 16.13 -22.57
CA VAL A 54 -12.95 16.85 -22.42
C VAL A 54 -12.69 18.35 -22.36
N GLY A 55 -13.11 19.07 -23.40
CA GLY A 55 -13.02 20.52 -23.49
C GLY A 55 -14.39 21.18 -23.35
N ILE A 56 -14.55 22.04 -22.34
CA ILE A 56 -15.79 22.76 -22.05
C ILE A 56 -15.60 24.24 -22.36
N SER A 57 -16.24 24.75 -23.41
CA SER A 57 -16.26 26.19 -23.71
C SER A 57 -16.83 26.98 -22.53
N GLN A 58 -16.19 28.10 -22.19
CA GLN A 58 -16.68 28.99 -21.14
C GLN A 58 -18.09 29.52 -21.43
N ASP A 59 -18.45 29.72 -22.71
CA ASP A 59 -19.78 30.16 -23.13
C ASP A 59 -20.86 29.10 -22.87
N GLY A 60 -20.45 27.83 -22.82
CA GLY A 60 -21.32 26.70 -22.53
C GLY A 60 -21.61 26.50 -21.04
N ILE A 61 -20.93 27.23 -20.14
CA ILE A 61 -21.07 27.06 -18.68
C ILE A 61 -22.19 27.95 -18.15
N HIS A 62 -23.29 27.34 -17.71
CA HIS A 62 -24.42 28.05 -17.12
C HIS A 62 -24.22 28.37 -15.64
N SER A 63 -23.69 27.41 -14.86
CA SER A 63 -23.37 27.64 -13.44
C SER A 63 -22.31 26.69 -12.93
N ILE A 64 -21.50 27.17 -12.00
CA ILE A 64 -20.48 26.38 -11.30
C ILE A 64 -20.89 26.34 -9.83
N ARG A 65 -21.10 25.14 -9.28
CA ARG A 65 -21.29 24.96 -7.84
C ARG A 65 -20.12 24.22 -7.26
N SER A 66 -19.60 24.70 -6.14
CA SER A 66 -18.51 24.07 -5.41
C SER A 66 -18.99 23.69 -4.03
N ARG A 67 -18.92 22.40 -3.70
CA ARG A 67 -19.26 21.88 -2.36
C ARG A 67 -18.02 21.27 -1.71
N PRO A 68 -17.69 21.64 -0.46
CA PRO A 68 -16.64 20.99 0.28
C PRO A 68 -17.02 19.52 0.51
N GLY A 69 -16.14 18.60 0.10
CA GLY A 69 -16.25 17.18 0.33
C GLY A 69 -15.08 16.69 1.18
N THR A 70 -15.27 15.56 1.85
CA THR A 70 -14.14 14.79 2.38
C THR A 70 -14.28 13.39 1.82
N ALA A 71 -13.40 13.02 0.89
CA ALA A 71 -13.32 11.66 0.42
C ALA A 71 -12.27 10.94 1.25
N ALA A 72 -12.68 9.90 1.96
CA ALA A 72 -11.74 8.94 2.51
C ALA A 72 -11.43 7.93 1.39
N THR A 73 -10.24 8.02 0.79
CA THR A 73 -9.77 6.98 -0.11
C THR A 73 -9.42 5.74 0.71
N SER A 74 -10.28 4.72 0.68
CA SER A 74 -10.08 3.46 1.40
C SER A 74 -9.12 2.52 0.66
N HIS A 75 -7.94 3.02 0.27
CA HIS A 75 -6.91 2.18 -0.37
C HIS A 75 -6.04 1.39 0.64
N GLY A 76 -6.28 1.55 1.96
CA GLY A 76 -5.45 0.94 3.01
C GLY A 76 -6.04 -0.29 3.71
N THR A 77 -7.31 -0.63 3.51
CA THR A 77 -7.99 -1.66 4.32
C THR A 77 -7.62 -3.09 3.89
N GLY A 78 -7.32 -3.29 2.60
CA GLY A 78 -7.00 -4.61 2.06
C GLY A 78 -5.76 -5.25 2.69
N TYR A 79 -4.68 -4.48 2.85
CA TYR A 79 -3.41 -5.01 3.35
C TYR A 79 -3.45 -5.48 4.80
N ARG A 80 -4.25 -4.81 5.65
CA ARG A 80 -4.44 -5.25 7.05
C ARG A 80 -5.21 -6.56 7.13
N LEU A 81 -6.19 -6.74 6.25
CA LEU A 81 -6.99 -7.96 6.20
C LEU A 81 -6.14 -9.13 5.70
N VAL A 82 -5.30 -8.90 4.69
CA VAL A 82 -4.34 -9.89 4.17
C VAL A 82 -3.28 -10.25 5.22
N SER A 83 -2.74 -9.28 5.97
CA SER A 83 -1.75 -9.58 7.01
C SER A 83 -2.35 -10.39 8.17
N VAL A 84 -3.55 -10.03 8.63
CA VAL A 84 -4.26 -10.79 9.67
C VAL A 84 -4.60 -12.20 9.17
N ALA A 85 -5.09 -12.35 7.94
CA ALA A 85 -5.38 -13.65 7.35
C ALA A 85 -4.13 -14.54 7.26
N GLY A 86 -3.00 -13.99 6.81
CA GLY A 86 -1.72 -14.70 6.74
C GLY A 86 -1.23 -15.17 8.11
N ALA A 87 -1.33 -14.30 9.13
CA ALA A 87 -0.96 -14.65 10.51
C ALA A 87 -1.83 -15.78 11.08
N VAL A 88 -3.16 -15.71 10.90
CA VAL A 88 -4.09 -16.74 11.37
C VAL A 88 -3.81 -18.09 10.68
N LEU A 89 -3.59 -18.08 9.36
CA LEU A 89 -3.24 -19.29 8.60
C LEU A 89 -1.94 -19.93 9.08
N ALA A 90 -0.92 -19.11 9.36
CA ALA A 90 0.35 -19.60 9.87
C ALA A 90 0.19 -20.24 11.27
N VAL A 91 -0.52 -19.58 12.18
CA VAL A 91 -0.77 -20.11 13.54
C VAL A 91 -1.57 -21.40 13.50
N LEU A 92 -2.68 -21.44 12.75
CA LEU A 92 -3.53 -22.63 12.67
C LEU A 92 -2.79 -23.82 12.07
N SER A 93 -1.97 -23.58 11.05
CA SER A 93 -1.20 -24.64 10.39
C SER A 93 -0.08 -25.16 11.29
N PHE A 94 0.59 -24.28 12.03
CA PHE A 94 1.59 -24.65 13.03
C PHE A 94 0.98 -25.47 14.17
N VAL A 95 -0.17 -25.05 14.70
CA VAL A 95 -0.93 -25.83 15.70
C VAL A 95 -1.33 -27.20 15.14
N GLY A 96 -1.70 -27.26 13.85
CA GLY A 96 -1.97 -28.52 13.16
C GLY A 96 -0.75 -29.45 13.12
N VAL A 97 0.45 -28.92 12.85
CA VAL A 97 1.71 -29.69 12.89
C VAL A 97 1.96 -30.23 14.31
N LEU A 98 1.76 -29.40 15.34
CA LEU A 98 1.94 -29.83 16.73
C LEU A 98 0.92 -30.89 17.15
N ALA A 99 -0.32 -30.78 16.70
CA ALA A 99 -1.39 -31.74 17.03
C ALA A 99 -1.18 -33.11 16.34
N LEU A 100 -0.58 -33.12 15.15
CA LEU A 100 -0.26 -34.35 14.41
C LEU A 100 1.07 -35.00 14.86
N GLY A 101 1.95 -34.22 15.50
CA GLY A 101 3.19 -34.71 16.09
C GLY A 101 2.92 -35.51 17.35
N ALA A 102 2.75 -36.82 17.24
CA ALA A 102 2.52 -37.72 18.39
C ALA A 102 3.73 -37.82 19.36
N SER A 103 4.90 -37.29 18.97
CA SER A 103 6.13 -37.32 19.77
C SER A 103 6.60 -35.91 20.13
N GLY A 104 7.05 -35.73 21.38
CA GLY A 104 7.61 -34.44 21.83
C GLY A 104 8.78 -33.96 20.97
N LEU A 105 9.52 -34.89 20.36
CA LEU A 105 10.61 -34.58 19.43
C LEU A 105 10.12 -33.91 18.14
N ALA A 106 8.96 -34.30 17.60
CA ALA A 106 8.36 -33.64 16.44
C ALA A 106 7.95 -32.19 16.76
N SER A 107 7.44 -31.93 17.98
CA SER A 107 7.11 -30.57 18.42
C SER A 107 8.35 -29.68 18.52
N VAL A 108 9.46 -30.22 19.06
CA VAL A 108 10.74 -29.50 19.14
C VAL A 108 11.27 -29.19 17.75
N LEU A 109 11.28 -30.16 16.84
CA LEU A 109 11.76 -29.94 15.47
C LEU A 109 10.92 -28.91 14.72
N ALA A 110 9.59 -28.93 14.87
CA ALA A 110 8.71 -27.92 14.28
C ALA A 110 9.01 -26.50 14.82
N LEU A 111 9.25 -26.38 16.13
CA LEU A 111 9.66 -25.11 16.76
C LEU A 111 11.00 -24.61 16.22
N VAL A 112 12.00 -25.50 16.11
CA VAL A 112 13.32 -25.15 15.58
C VAL A 112 13.23 -24.72 14.11
N THR A 113 12.43 -25.40 13.29
CA THR A 113 12.21 -25.01 11.89
C THR A 113 11.59 -23.62 11.78
N VAL A 114 10.48 -23.37 12.48
CA VAL A 114 9.78 -22.07 12.40
C VAL A 114 10.64 -20.96 13.01
N GLY A 115 11.22 -21.19 14.19
CA GLY A 115 12.06 -20.23 14.89
C GLY A 115 13.33 -19.89 14.11
N GLY A 116 13.99 -20.90 13.54
CA GLY A 116 15.17 -20.72 12.70
C GLY A 116 14.88 -19.87 11.45
N LEU A 117 13.76 -20.15 10.78
CA LEU A 117 13.38 -19.42 9.57
C LEU A 117 12.95 -17.97 9.86
N VAL A 118 12.21 -17.74 10.95
CA VAL A 118 11.85 -16.39 11.42
C VAL A 118 13.10 -15.62 11.82
N SER A 119 14.05 -16.25 12.50
CA SER A 119 15.31 -15.62 12.92
C SER A 119 16.21 -15.28 11.74
N ALA A 120 16.34 -16.18 10.76
CA ALA A 120 17.11 -15.95 9.53
C ALA A 120 16.59 -14.72 8.78
N GLU A 121 15.27 -14.64 8.63
CA GLU A 121 14.62 -13.54 7.93
C GLU A 121 14.65 -12.24 8.74
N TYR A 122 14.61 -12.31 10.08
CA TYR A 122 14.80 -11.15 10.96
C TYR A 122 16.22 -10.57 10.84
N LEU A 123 17.26 -11.42 10.94
CA LEU A 123 18.66 -11.03 10.83
C LEU A 123 19.00 -10.45 9.45
N ARG A 124 18.45 -11.04 8.39
CA ARG A 124 18.57 -10.52 7.03
C ARG A 124 18.06 -9.08 6.91
N ARG A 125 17.02 -8.72 7.66
CA ARG A 125 16.34 -7.42 7.52
C ARG A 125 16.92 -6.31 8.37
N ASN A 126 17.20 -6.61 9.63
CA ASN A 126 17.60 -5.59 10.60
C ASN A 126 19.12 -5.48 10.73
N GLY A 127 19.87 -6.35 10.03
CA GLY A 127 21.30 -6.50 10.30
C GLY A 127 21.55 -7.06 11.70
N VAL A 128 22.82 -7.10 12.09
CA VAL A 128 23.26 -7.69 13.37
C VAL A 128 23.25 -6.62 14.49
N GLU A 129 22.15 -5.90 14.66
CA GLU A 129 21.85 -5.13 15.90
C GLU A 129 20.94 -5.96 16.81
N THR A 130 21.25 -7.25 16.94
CA THR A 130 20.51 -8.14 17.82
C THR A 130 21.17 -8.10 19.19
N ASP A 131 20.39 -7.80 20.23
CA ASP A 131 20.87 -7.84 21.61
C ASP A 131 21.18 -9.29 21.99
N TRP A 132 22.46 -9.65 21.91
CA TRP A 132 22.97 -11.01 22.11
C TRP A 132 22.62 -11.61 23.47
N ALA A 133 22.25 -10.77 24.45
CA ALA A 133 21.75 -11.21 25.75
C ALA A 133 20.50 -12.09 25.63
N VAL A 134 19.59 -11.76 24.70
CA VAL A 134 18.34 -12.53 24.49
C VAL A 134 18.61 -13.91 23.89
N LEU A 135 19.62 -14.01 23.01
CA LEU A 135 20.05 -15.28 22.42
C LEU A 135 20.78 -16.15 23.44
N ALA A 136 21.61 -15.56 24.30
CA ALA A 136 22.32 -16.28 25.37
C ALA A 136 21.35 -16.86 26.42
N ASP A 137 20.31 -16.11 26.80
CA ASP A 137 19.27 -16.60 27.73
C ASP A 137 18.44 -17.73 27.11
N LEU A 138 18.11 -17.63 25.82
CA LEU A 138 17.41 -18.67 25.09
C LEU A 138 18.28 -19.94 24.92
N GLU A 139 19.57 -19.77 24.63
CA GLU A 139 20.56 -20.85 24.55
C GLU A 139 20.69 -21.58 25.89
N ALA A 140 20.73 -20.84 27.01
CA ALA A 140 20.79 -21.41 28.35
C ALA A 140 19.54 -22.24 28.68
N ASP A 141 18.33 -21.73 28.39
CA ASP A 141 17.07 -22.47 28.63
C ASP A 141 16.94 -23.70 27.71
N LEU A 142 17.38 -23.60 26.45
CA LEU A 142 17.39 -24.73 25.52
C LEU A 142 18.40 -25.81 25.95
N SER A 143 19.60 -25.42 26.37
CA SER A 143 20.63 -26.35 26.83
C SER A 143 20.20 -27.09 28.09
N ALA A 144 19.54 -26.38 29.02
CA ALA A 144 18.97 -26.98 30.22
C ALA A 144 17.84 -28.00 29.92
N ARG A 145 17.10 -27.80 28.82
CA ARG A 145 15.95 -28.65 28.46
C ARG A 145 16.29 -29.81 27.54
N LEU A 146 17.30 -29.66 26.67
CA LEU A 146 17.60 -30.62 25.60
C LEU A 146 18.84 -31.48 25.86
N GLY A 147 19.65 -31.14 26.86
CA GLY A 147 20.96 -31.78 27.08
C GLY A 147 22.00 -31.35 26.04
N ASP A 148 23.27 -31.67 26.30
CA ASP A 148 24.47 -31.11 25.63
C ASP A 148 24.31 -30.83 24.14
N VAL A 149 24.17 -29.54 23.81
CA VAL A 149 24.15 -29.01 22.44
C VAL A 149 25.58 -28.86 21.88
N GLU A 150 26.58 -29.27 22.66
CA GLU A 150 28.02 -29.11 22.41
C GLU A 150 28.47 -29.82 21.12
N PHE A 151 27.79 -30.90 20.72
CA PHE A 151 28.06 -31.63 19.47
C PHE A 151 27.84 -30.78 18.21
N LEU A 152 26.84 -29.89 18.20
CA LEU A 152 26.58 -29.00 17.06
C LEU A 152 27.63 -27.87 16.97
N ARG A 153 28.14 -27.42 18.12
CA ARG A 153 29.14 -26.34 18.23
C ARG A 153 30.49 -26.78 17.65
N ALA A 154 30.90 -28.01 17.92
CA ALA A 154 32.18 -28.57 17.46
C ALA A 154 32.29 -28.76 15.93
N HIS A 155 31.17 -28.77 15.20
CA HIS A 155 31.17 -28.98 13.74
C HIS A 155 31.08 -27.69 12.91
N LEU A 156 30.83 -26.54 13.55
CA LEU A 156 30.62 -25.25 12.87
C LEU A 156 31.81 -24.28 13.01
N ASP A 157 32.81 -24.63 13.81
CA ASP A 157 33.87 -23.70 14.24
C ASP A 157 35.08 -23.62 13.28
N ASP A 158 35.11 -24.38 12.19
CA ASP A 158 36.29 -24.47 11.33
C ASP A 158 35.99 -24.00 9.89
N SER A 159 36.71 -22.98 9.43
CA SER A 159 37.13 -22.71 8.03
C SER A 159 36.52 -21.60 7.16
N TRP A 160 35.63 -20.70 7.60
CA TRP A 160 35.02 -19.71 6.66
C TRP A 160 35.20 -18.25 7.08
N ASP A 161 36.11 -17.54 6.40
CA ASP A 161 36.29 -16.07 6.43
C ASP A 161 35.19 -15.39 5.59
N VAL A 162 33.94 -15.67 5.95
CA VAL A 162 32.74 -15.12 5.31
C VAL A 162 32.14 -14.08 6.26
N ASP A 163 31.60 -12.99 5.69
CA ASP A 163 30.90 -11.96 6.43
C ASP A 163 29.95 -12.60 7.48
N ARG A 164 30.19 -12.31 8.76
CA ARG A 164 29.54 -12.96 9.91
C ARG A 164 28.01 -12.90 9.81
N GLN A 165 27.48 -11.85 9.18
CA GLN A 165 26.05 -11.72 8.90
C GLN A 165 25.55 -12.77 7.90
N GLN A 166 26.29 -13.04 6.83
CA GLN A 166 25.96 -14.08 5.85
C GLN A 166 26.05 -15.47 6.47
N LEU A 167 27.04 -15.72 7.35
CA LEU A 167 27.14 -16.98 8.09
C LEU A 167 25.94 -17.21 9.01
N LEU A 168 25.44 -16.19 9.70
CA LEU A 168 24.27 -16.32 10.56
C LEU A 168 22.99 -16.59 9.77
N ILE A 169 22.83 -15.95 8.61
CA ILE A 169 21.67 -16.19 7.72
C ILE A 169 21.74 -17.59 7.12
N LEU A 170 22.90 -18.01 6.63
CA LEU A 170 23.11 -19.34 6.06
C LEU A 170 22.98 -20.43 7.13
N GLY A 171 23.54 -20.22 8.31
CA GLY A 171 23.49 -21.15 9.44
C GLY A 171 22.06 -21.34 9.96
N SER A 172 21.31 -20.26 10.16
CA SER A 172 19.90 -20.35 10.59
C SER A 172 19.00 -20.99 9.52
N GLY A 173 19.23 -20.69 8.24
CA GLY A 173 18.57 -21.36 7.12
C GLY A 173 18.87 -22.86 7.05
N LEU A 174 20.14 -23.24 7.23
CA LEU A 174 20.58 -24.63 7.26
C LEU A 174 19.92 -25.38 8.41
N VAL A 175 19.99 -24.83 9.63
CA VAL A 175 19.37 -25.43 10.84
C VAL A 175 17.87 -25.63 10.65
N ALA A 176 17.16 -24.64 10.09
CA ALA A 176 15.74 -24.77 9.81
C ALA A 176 15.44 -25.90 8.82
N LEU A 177 16.26 -26.04 7.78
CA LEU A 177 16.12 -27.07 6.74
C LEU A 177 16.45 -28.46 7.28
N THR A 178 17.49 -28.60 8.10
CA THR A 178 17.86 -29.87 8.76
C THR A 178 16.78 -30.28 9.76
N ALA A 179 16.26 -29.36 10.57
CA ALA A 179 15.16 -29.62 11.48
C ALA A 179 13.87 -30.03 10.75
N PHE A 180 13.60 -29.40 9.61
CA PHE A 180 12.44 -29.76 8.77
C PHE A 180 12.58 -31.16 8.18
N ALA A 181 13.76 -31.50 7.65
CA ALA A 181 14.03 -32.85 7.15
C ALA A 181 13.87 -33.91 8.26
N GLY A 182 14.37 -33.63 9.46
CA GLY A 182 14.16 -34.47 10.64
C GLY A 182 12.69 -34.60 11.01
N LEU A 183 11.92 -33.51 10.96
CA LEU A 183 10.49 -33.52 11.26
C LEU A 183 9.73 -34.43 10.29
N VAL A 184 10.02 -34.33 8.99
CA VAL A 184 9.42 -35.18 7.95
C VAL A 184 9.80 -36.64 8.16
N ALA A 185 11.07 -36.92 8.50
CA ALA A 185 11.53 -38.29 8.76
C ALA A 185 10.87 -38.91 10.00
N VAL A 186 10.66 -38.14 11.07
CA VAL A 186 10.13 -38.63 12.35
C VAL A 186 8.61 -38.78 12.33
N THR A 187 7.89 -37.88 11.66
CA THR A 187 6.42 -37.88 11.72
C THR A 187 5.78 -38.91 10.80
N ALA A 188 6.49 -39.42 9.77
CA ALA A 188 5.99 -40.34 8.74
C ALA A 188 4.64 -39.93 8.10
N SER A 189 4.20 -38.69 8.33
CA SER A 189 2.88 -38.19 8.00
C SER A 189 3.01 -37.25 6.84
N LEU A 190 2.50 -37.68 5.68
CA LEU A 190 2.46 -36.88 4.46
C LEU A 190 1.69 -35.56 4.65
N LEU A 191 0.87 -35.43 5.71
CA LEU A 191 0.15 -34.20 6.06
C LEU A 191 1.02 -33.15 6.76
N ALA A 192 2.16 -33.53 7.35
CA ALA A 192 3.08 -32.57 7.99
C ALA A 192 3.73 -31.64 6.95
N ILE A 193 3.99 -32.15 5.75
CA ILE A 193 4.59 -31.41 4.62
C ILE A 193 3.68 -30.24 4.18
N PRO A 194 2.42 -30.45 3.75
CA PRO A 194 1.55 -29.36 3.31
C PRO A 194 1.24 -28.37 4.44
N LEU A 195 1.08 -28.82 5.69
CA LEU A 195 0.86 -27.89 6.81
C LEU A 195 2.07 -27.00 7.08
N THR A 196 3.29 -27.53 6.95
CA THR A 196 4.49 -26.70 7.06
C THR A 196 4.58 -25.71 5.91
N LEU A 197 4.26 -26.13 4.68
CA LEU A 197 4.20 -25.23 3.53
C LEU A 197 3.16 -24.12 3.70
N VAL A 198 1.98 -24.42 4.24
CA VAL A 198 0.95 -23.40 4.54
C VAL A 198 1.44 -22.45 5.62
N THR A 199 2.16 -22.96 6.63
CA THR A 199 2.76 -22.11 7.67
C THR A 199 3.76 -21.12 7.07
N LEU A 200 4.67 -21.61 6.22
CA LEU A 200 5.64 -20.78 5.50
C LEU A 200 4.95 -19.78 4.57
N GLY A 201 3.93 -20.22 3.83
CA GLY A 201 3.12 -19.36 2.96
C GLY A 201 2.41 -18.25 3.74
N GLY A 202 1.83 -18.56 4.89
CA GLY A 202 1.19 -17.58 5.77
C GLY A 202 2.16 -16.52 6.28
N ILE A 203 3.37 -16.93 6.68
CA ILE A 203 4.44 -16.02 7.08
C ILE A 203 4.86 -15.12 5.91
N ALA A 204 5.05 -15.69 4.72
CA ALA A 204 5.43 -14.94 3.52
C ALA A 204 4.36 -13.92 3.10
N VAL A 205 3.08 -14.29 3.18
CA VAL A 205 1.96 -13.37 2.89
C VAL A 205 1.86 -12.26 3.94
N MET A 206 1.99 -12.60 5.23
CA MET A 206 2.00 -11.61 6.30
C MET A 206 3.14 -10.60 6.10
N ASP A 207 4.32 -11.10 5.76
CA ASP A 207 5.46 -10.27 5.46
C ASP A 207 5.25 -9.37 4.24
N TYR A 208 4.80 -9.95 3.12
CA TYR A 208 4.49 -9.19 1.92
C TYR A 208 3.48 -8.07 2.22
N ALA A 209 2.43 -8.39 2.98
CA ALA A 209 1.43 -7.42 3.40
C ALA A 209 2.00 -6.35 4.34
N HIS A 210 2.97 -6.68 5.20
CA HIS A 210 3.63 -5.71 6.09
C HIS A 210 4.59 -4.79 5.32
N ARG A 211 5.33 -5.31 4.35
CA ARG A 211 6.23 -4.53 3.47
C ARG A 211 5.45 -3.52 2.65
N ASN A 212 4.47 -4.00 1.90
CA ASN A 212 3.62 -3.13 1.08
C ASN A 212 2.65 -2.31 1.93
N GLY A 213 2.35 -2.77 3.15
CA GLY A 213 1.53 -2.08 4.14
C GLY A 213 2.22 -0.86 4.75
N ARG A 214 3.55 -0.78 4.76
CA ARG A 214 4.28 0.43 5.19
C ARG A 214 4.25 1.52 4.11
N ASP A 215 4.31 1.13 2.84
CA ASP A 215 4.08 2.06 1.73
C ASP A 215 2.63 2.52 1.71
N ALA A 216 1.68 1.62 1.98
CA ALA A 216 0.28 1.95 2.19
C ALA A 216 -0.02 2.65 3.53
N GLY A 217 0.89 2.61 4.50
CA GLY A 217 0.79 3.29 5.80
C GLY A 217 1.30 4.74 5.75
N ARG A 218 2.18 5.03 4.78
CA ARG A 218 2.51 6.39 4.33
C ARG A 218 1.42 7.02 3.46
N LEU A 219 0.43 6.24 3.00
CA LEU A 219 -0.93 6.74 2.83
C LEU A 219 -1.53 6.91 4.22
N GLU A 220 -0.93 7.84 4.98
CA GLU A 220 -1.59 8.46 6.10
C GLU A 220 -3.02 8.77 5.68
N ARG A 221 -3.86 8.80 6.69
CA ARG A 221 -5.20 9.37 6.76
C ARG A 221 -5.20 10.82 6.25
N ASN A 222 -4.78 11.04 5.00
CA ASN A 222 -4.95 12.22 4.20
C ASN A 222 -6.44 12.20 3.92
N ARG A 223 -7.19 12.70 4.89
CA ARG A 223 -8.40 13.46 4.61
C ARG A 223 -7.95 14.59 3.72
N ARG A 224 -7.80 14.28 2.43
CA ARG A 224 -7.58 15.27 1.41
C ARG A 224 -8.91 15.98 1.35
N ALA A 225 -8.90 17.24 1.75
CA ALA A 225 -10.06 18.08 1.55
C ALA A 225 -10.21 18.18 0.03
N GLU A 226 -11.16 17.43 -0.52
CA GLU A 226 -11.49 17.43 -1.93
C GLU A 226 -12.72 18.30 -2.11
N ARG A 227 -12.75 19.12 -3.14
CA ARG A 227 -13.94 19.90 -3.48
C ARG A 227 -14.62 19.25 -4.67
N ASN A 228 -15.92 18.97 -4.52
CA ASN A 228 -16.74 18.54 -5.64
C ASN A 228 -17.23 19.81 -6.34
N VAL A 229 -16.77 19.99 -7.57
CA VAL A 229 -17.16 21.08 -8.46
C VAL A 229 -18.10 20.50 -9.51
N SER A 230 -19.38 20.87 -9.47
CA SER A 230 -20.35 20.51 -10.50
C SER A 230 -20.51 21.69 -11.45
N ILE A 231 -20.15 21.50 -12.71
CA ILE A 231 -20.32 22.46 -13.79
C ILE A 231 -21.58 22.08 -14.56
N HIS A 232 -22.58 22.95 -14.52
CA HIS A 232 -23.81 22.79 -15.30
C HIS A 232 -23.62 23.45 -16.66
N LEU A 233 -23.73 22.66 -17.72
CA LEU A 233 -23.62 23.10 -19.09
C LEU A 233 -24.98 23.59 -19.62
N ALA A 234 -24.97 24.48 -20.61
CA ALA A 234 -26.17 24.92 -21.32
C ALA A 234 -26.91 23.76 -22.02
N SER A 235 -26.21 22.67 -22.33
CA SER A 235 -26.79 21.43 -22.86
C SER A 235 -27.63 20.65 -21.83
N GLY A 236 -27.64 21.07 -20.55
CA GLY A 236 -28.26 20.33 -19.45
C GLY A 236 -27.37 19.21 -18.87
N GLN A 237 -26.21 18.95 -19.47
CA GLN A 237 -25.22 18.04 -18.92
C GLN A 237 -24.56 18.63 -17.67
N VAL A 238 -24.25 17.75 -16.70
CA VAL A 238 -23.55 18.12 -15.47
C VAL A 238 -22.22 17.39 -15.48
N VAL A 239 -21.14 18.18 -15.46
CA VAL A 239 -19.78 17.65 -15.36
C VAL A 239 -19.35 17.79 -13.90
N GLU A 240 -19.15 16.67 -13.23
CA GLU A 240 -18.65 16.62 -11.86
C GLU A 240 -17.14 16.42 -11.87
N LEU A 241 -16.43 17.40 -11.32
CA LEU A 241 -14.99 17.40 -11.17
C LEU A 241 -14.65 17.36 -9.69
N ARG A 242 -13.71 16.49 -9.33
CA ARG A 242 -13.08 16.48 -8.02
C ARG A 242 -11.72 17.13 -8.13
N VAL A 243 -11.53 18.22 -7.39
CA VAL A 243 -10.26 18.96 -7.36
C VAL A 243 -9.74 18.99 -5.94
N ASP A 244 -8.42 18.86 -5.78
CA ASP A 244 -7.77 19.03 -4.47
C ASP A 244 -7.94 20.49 -4.00
N SER A 245 -8.55 20.69 -2.84
CA SER A 245 -8.81 22.03 -2.29
C SER A 245 -7.55 22.83 -1.96
N ARG A 246 -6.39 22.16 -1.89
CA ARG A 246 -5.10 22.83 -1.66
C ARG A 246 -4.49 23.39 -2.93
N GLU A 247 -4.98 23.00 -4.10
CA GLU A 247 -4.49 23.53 -5.37
C GLU A 247 -5.05 24.92 -5.66
N ARG A 248 -4.24 25.73 -6.35
CA ARG A 248 -4.60 27.12 -6.66
C ARG A 248 -5.88 27.19 -7.52
N ILE A 249 -6.18 26.13 -8.28
CA ILE A 249 -7.36 26.04 -9.14
C ILE A 249 -8.66 26.27 -8.39
N ASP A 250 -8.76 25.86 -7.11
CA ASP A 250 -9.97 26.14 -6.34
C ASP A 250 -10.23 27.65 -6.23
N ARG A 251 -9.17 28.46 -6.09
CA ARG A 251 -9.26 29.92 -6.08
C ARG A 251 -9.53 30.49 -7.47
N ALA A 252 -9.02 29.90 -8.54
CA ALA A 252 -9.34 30.32 -9.91
C ALA A 252 -10.80 30.03 -10.28
N LEU A 253 -11.27 28.81 -10.01
CA LEU A 253 -12.67 28.42 -10.22
C LEU A 253 -13.61 29.25 -9.37
N SER A 254 -13.26 29.52 -8.11
CA SER A 254 -14.05 30.40 -7.24
C SER A 254 -14.10 31.84 -7.78
N ARG A 255 -12.99 32.38 -8.31
CA ARG A 255 -12.96 33.71 -8.94
C ARG A 255 -13.76 33.75 -10.23
N ALA A 256 -13.63 32.75 -11.09
CA ALA A 256 -14.40 32.64 -12.34
C ALA A 256 -15.92 32.53 -12.05
N ALA A 257 -16.30 31.77 -11.03
CA ALA A 257 -17.69 31.68 -10.58
C ALA A 257 -18.20 33.00 -9.98
N ALA A 258 -17.40 33.69 -9.16
CA ALA A 258 -17.78 34.95 -8.52
C ALA A 258 -17.89 36.12 -9.51
N GLY A 259 -17.00 36.20 -10.51
CA GLY A 259 -17.05 37.24 -11.55
C GLY A 259 -18.37 37.24 -12.32
N ARG A 260 -18.89 36.05 -12.67
CA ARG A 260 -20.17 35.93 -13.40
C ARG A 260 -21.40 36.20 -12.54
N ALA A 261 -21.36 35.90 -11.24
CA ALA A 261 -22.46 36.25 -10.36
C ALA A 261 -22.68 37.79 -10.27
N HIS A 262 -21.65 38.57 -10.59
CA HIS A 262 -21.70 40.03 -10.61
C HIS A 262 -22.14 40.61 -11.98
N GLU A 263 -21.95 39.87 -13.07
CA GLU A 263 -22.42 40.25 -14.42
C GLU A 263 -23.85 39.83 -14.73
N ALA A 264 -24.50 39.03 -13.86
CA ALA A 264 -25.92 38.76 -13.98
C ALA A 264 -26.68 40.10 -13.91
N PRO A 265 -27.37 40.53 -14.98
CA PRO A 265 -28.04 41.81 -14.99
C PRO A 265 -29.08 41.78 -13.88
N THR A 266 -28.98 42.73 -12.95
CA THR A 266 -30.10 43.08 -12.09
C THR A 266 -31.23 43.54 -13.00
N THR A 267 -32.04 42.60 -13.47
CA THR A 267 -33.32 42.85 -14.10
C THR A 267 -34.13 43.55 -13.03
N LYS A 268 -34.15 44.89 -13.11
CA LYS A 268 -35.07 45.71 -12.34
C LYS A 268 -36.46 45.18 -12.66
N LEU A 269 -37.03 44.45 -11.70
CA LEU A 269 -38.43 44.11 -11.66
C LEU A 269 -39.19 45.43 -11.59
N THR A 270 -39.53 45.97 -12.77
CA THR A 270 -40.52 47.04 -12.89
C THR A 270 -41.85 46.41 -12.50
N ARG A 271 -42.27 46.70 -11.26
CA ARG A 271 -43.58 46.31 -10.74
C ARG A 271 -44.66 47.06 -11.52
N PRO A 272 -45.74 46.40 -11.97
CA PRO A 272 -46.94 47.07 -12.45
C PRO A 272 -47.66 47.80 -11.32
#